data_AF-A0A3D2URX1-F1
#
_entry.id   AF-A0A3D2URX1-F1
#
_cell.length_a   1.000
_cell.length_b   1.000
_cell.length_c   1.000
_cell.angle_alpha   90.00
_cell.angle_beta   90.00
_cell.angle_gamma   90.00
#
_symmetry.space_group_name_H-M   'P 1'
#
loop_
_entity.id
_entity.type
_entity.pdbx_description
1 polymer ?
#
loop_
_entity_poly.entity_id
_entity_poly.type
_entity_poly.pdbx_seq_one_letter_code
_entity_poly.pdbx_strand_id
1 'polypeptide(L)'
;MNITILTYGSRGDVQPFVPLSVGLMNRGHNVTLAAPARFKNLVEENKIIFVPLAGDIEDLSRKLNDSGYNFIKQMNELRNHAIEIGADIFRQTEIASQNADLIIHTFAHAVGAHTLAREKNIPDIHIQTFPMFTPTGDYPNITMPNFRNRFLNRLSHMVSKKLFFLSAQIGFEQVRRKAKLPKRKLFIPFDENPLHFQTPILCAWSPSILPASTDWSYPQIHVTGYYFFPLNDSYSPSPELDSFLKAGKPPICISFGSMVNKDAKRIDEIVRESLRQTNNRGIILSGWGSVQHESTNDLLYIESAPHDWLLPKC
;
A
#
# COMPACT_ATOMS: atom_id res chain seq x y z
N MET A 1 -9.73 -7.89 22.72
CA MET A 1 -8.41 -8.25 22.16
C MET A 1 -7.69 -6.99 21.75
N ASN A 2 -6.37 -6.99 21.90
CA ASN A 2 -5.45 -6.00 21.36
C ASN A 2 -4.98 -6.47 19.98
N ILE A 3 -5.32 -5.73 18.94
CA ILE A 3 -4.98 -6.04 17.55
C ILE A 3 -3.95 -5.02 17.08
N THR A 4 -2.79 -5.48 16.65
CA THR A 4 -1.78 -4.61 16.03
C THR A 4 -1.80 -4.78 14.52
N ILE A 5 -1.97 -3.69 13.79
CA ILE A 5 -1.90 -3.65 12.34
C ILE A 5 -0.56 -3.05 11.92
N LEU A 6 0.24 -3.82 11.17
CA LEU A 6 1.56 -3.42 10.68
C LEU A 6 1.50 -3.24 9.16
N THR A 7 1.60 -2.01 8.70
CA THR A 7 1.66 -1.70 7.27
C THR A 7 2.73 -0.67 6.97
N TYR A 8 3.37 -0.77 5.80
CA TYR A 8 4.40 0.16 5.39
C TYR A 8 4.34 0.35 3.88
N GLY A 9 4.23 1.59 3.44
CA GLY A 9 3.95 1.91 2.06
C GLY A 9 3.39 3.32 1.87
N SER A 10 3.00 3.61 0.64
CA SER A 10 2.36 4.86 0.25
C SER A 10 0.97 5.00 0.88
N ARG A 11 0.24 6.07 0.52
CA ARG A 11 -1.14 6.25 1.00
C ARG A 11 -2.04 5.05 0.67
N GLY A 12 -1.84 4.40 -0.47
CA GLY A 12 -2.59 3.21 -0.87
C GLY A 12 -2.36 1.99 0.03
N ASP A 13 -1.21 1.92 0.70
CA ASP A 13 -0.84 0.84 1.62
C ASP A 13 -1.30 1.10 3.06
N VAL A 14 -1.65 2.35 3.39
CA VAL A 14 -2.05 2.75 4.76
C VAL A 14 -3.54 3.03 4.85
N GLN A 15 -4.08 3.79 3.90
CA GLN A 15 -5.47 4.26 3.94
C GLN A 15 -6.51 3.13 4.12
N PRO A 16 -6.40 1.95 3.46
CA PRO A 16 -7.38 0.88 3.65
C PRO A 16 -7.44 0.33 5.09
N PHE A 17 -6.38 0.51 5.86
CA PHE A 17 -6.28 -0.01 7.23
C PHE A 17 -6.90 0.92 8.27
N VAL A 18 -7.19 2.17 7.90
CA VAL A 18 -7.90 3.13 8.76
C VAL A 18 -9.38 2.72 8.94
N PRO A 19 -10.21 2.53 7.89
CA PRO A 19 -11.57 2.06 8.06
C PRO A 19 -11.64 0.63 8.62
N LEU A 20 -10.65 -0.24 8.32
CA LEU A 20 -10.53 -1.55 8.96
C LEU A 20 -10.35 -1.40 10.48
N SER A 21 -9.46 -0.51 10.93
CA SER A 21 -9.22 -0.24 12.35
C SER A 21 -10.49 0.25 13.03
N VAL A 22 -11.19 1.22 12.42
CA VAL A 22 -12.48 1.72 12.93
C VAL A 22 -13.51 0.59 13.02
N GLY A 23 -13.61 -0.26 12.00
CA GLY A 23 -14.52 -1.41 11.99
C GLY A 23 -14.23 -2.46 13.06
N LEU A 24 -12.95 -2.65 13.43
CA LEU A 24 -12.52 -3.51 14.53
C LEU A 24 -12.78 -2.86 15.90
N MET A 25 -12.52 -1.56 16.03
CA MET A 25 -12.81 -0.80 17.27
C MET A 25 -14.30 -0.79 17.59
N ASN A 26 -15.16 -0.63 16.56
CA ASN A 26 -16.61 -0.71 16.71
C ASN A 26 -17.11 -2.09 17.18
N ARG A 27 -16.27 -3.13 17.07
CA ARG A 27 -16.53 -4.48 17.59
C ARG A 27 -15.91 -4.73 18.98
N GLY A 28 -15.38 -3.69 19.63
CA GLY A 28 -14.82 -3.77 20.98
C GLY A 28 -13.37 -4.23 21.04
N HIS A 29 -12.63 -4.17 19.92
CA HIS A 29 -11.18 -4.45 19.91
C HIS A 29 -10.37 -3.17 20.16
N ASN A 30 -9.25 -3.30 20.85
CA ASN A 30 -8.26 -2.22 20.95
C ASN A 30 -7.34 -2.34 19.73
N VAL A 31 -7.22 -1.29 18.93
CA VAL A 31 -6.43 -1.34 17.68
C VAL A 31 -5.25 -0.38 17.75
N THR A 32 -4.06 -0.92 17.51
CA THR A 32 -2.84 -0.16 17.28
C THR A 32 -2.46 -0.26 15.81
N LEU A 33 -2.36 0.87 15.11
CA LEU A 33 -1.90 0.91 13.72
C LEU A 33 -0.48 1.47 13.66
N ALA A 34 0.46 0.67 13.17
CA ALA A 34 1.82 1.09 12.90
C ALA A 34 2.02 1.30 11.39
N ALA A 35 2.36 2.53 11.01
CA ALA A 35 2.59 2.93 9.62
C ALA A 35 3.60 4.09 9.54
N PRO A 36 4.11 4.47 8.34
CA PRO A 36 5.06 5.57 8.21
C PRO A 36 4.58 6.84 8.91
N ALA A 37 5.49 7.51 9.64
CA ALA A 37 5.16 8.61 10.56
C ALA A 37 4.30 9.74 9.94
N ARG A 38 4.45 9.99 8.64
CA ARG A 38 3.66 10.98 7.88
C ARG A 38 2.15 10.76 7.93
N PHE A 39 1.69 9.54 8.17
CA PHE A 39 0.25 9.21 8.22
C PHE A 39 -0.36 9.41 9.60
N LYS A 40 0.39 9.96 10.56
CA LYS A 40 -0.09 10.22 11.93
C LYS A 40 -1.46 10.90 11.95
N ASN A 41 -1.61 12.03 11.27
CA ASN A 41 -2.87 12.79 11.27
C ASN A 41 -4.03 11.96 10.70
N LEU A 42 -3.82 11.31 9.54
CA LEU A 42 -4.82 10.44 8.91
C LEU A 42 -5.34 9.36 9.87
N VAL A 43 -4.47 8.81 10.73
CA VAL A 43 -4.82 7.74 11.67
C VAL A 43 -5.44 8.30 12.96
N GLU A 44 -4.82 9.30 13.57
CA GLU A 44 -5.25 9.84 14.87
C GLU A 44 -6.57 10.62 14.79
N GLU A 45 -6.89 11.25 13.65
CA GLU A 45 -8.22 11.86 13.41
C GLU A 45 -9.36 10.85 13.57
N ASN A 46 -9.09 9.56 13.35
CA ASN A 46 -10.03 8.46 13.52
C ASN A 46 -9.96 7.81 14.92
N LYS A 47 -9.25 8.44 15.87
CA LYS A 47 -9.06 7.99 17.27
C LYS A 47 -8.37 6.63 17.41
N ILE A 48 -7.61 6.23 16.41
CA ILE A 48 -6.85 4.98 16.42
C ILE A 48 -5.50 5.23 17.12
N ILE A 49 -5.05 4.27 17.94
CA ILE A 49 -3.72 4.34 18.56
C ILE A 49 -2.67 4.18 17.45
N PHE A 50 -1.81 5.19 17.28
CA PHE A 50 -0.82 5.21 16.20
C PHE A 50 0.60 4.98 16.72
N VAL A 51 1.36 4.11 16.05
CA VAL A 51 2.80 3.97 16.26
C VAL A 51 3.54 4.39 14.98
N PRO A 52 4.24 5.53 14.99
CA PRO A 52 4.94 6.02 13.81
C PRO A 52 6.14 5.13 13.49
N LEU A 53 6.20 4.63 12.25
CA LEU A 53 7.34 3.92 11.71
C LEU A 53 8.30 4.90 11.02
N ALA A 54 9.60 4.64 11.16
CA ALA A 54 10.67 5.44 10.57
C ALA A 54 10.69 5.33 9.04
N GLY A 55 11.10 6.42 8.38
CA GLY A 55 11.23 6.53 6.94
C GLY A 55 10.12 7.33 6.27
N ASP A 56 10.45 7.94 5.14
CA ASP A 56 9.51 8.59 4.24
C ASP A 56 9.65 8.01 2.83
N ILE A 57 8.58 7.36 2.38
CA ILE A 57 8.53 6.70 1.08
C ILE A 57 8.48 7.71 -0.06
N GLU A 58 8.08 8.95 0.22
CA GLU A 58 8.18 10.02 -0.76
C GLU A 58 9.62 10.49 -0.93
N ASP A 59 10.41 10.61 0.14
CA ASP A 59 11.85 10.87 -0.01
C ASP A 59 12.52 9.76 -0.81
N LEU A 60 12.13 8.50 -0.59
CA LEU A 60 12.54 7.38 -1.42
C LEU A 60 12.05 7.53 -2.87
N SER A 61 10.78 7.87 -3.09
CA SER A 61 10.22 8.06 -4.43
C SER A 61 10.91 9.19 -5.19
N ARG A 62 11.22 10.31 -4.53
CA ARG A 62 12.02 11.42 -5.09
C ARG A 62 13.43 10.94 -5.46
N LYS A 63 14.14 10.22 -4.58
CA LYS A 63 15.48 9.67 -4.87
C LYS A 63 15.47 8.65 -6.02
N LEU A 64 14.43 7.80 -6.10
CA LEU A 64 14.22 6.85 -7.20
C LEU A 64 13.94 7.59 -8.50
N ASN A 65 13.12 8.63 -8.45
CA ASN A 65 12.88 9.50 -9.57
C ASN A 65 14.21 10.12 -10.01
N ASP A 66 14.96 10.83 -9.16
CA ASP A 66 16.26 11.42 -9.47
C ASP A 66 17.26 10.45 -10.12
N SER A 67 17.21 9.17 -9.73
CA SER A 67 18.03 8.10 -10.32
C SER A 67 17.73 7.78 -11.80
N GLY A 68 16.60 8.26 -12.32
CA GLY A 68 16.17 8.08 -13.70
C GLY A 68 15.99 6.60 -14.06
N TYR A 69 16.17 6.24 -15.32
CA TYR A 69 16.03 4.85 -15.78
C TYR A 69 17.19 3.92 -15.38
N ASN A 70 18.15 4.38 -14.56
CA ASN A 70 19.27 3.54 -14.13
C ASN A 70 18.81 2.56 -13.03
N PHE A 71 18.45 1.36 -13.47
CA PHE A 71 17.95 0.28 -12.61
C PHE A 71 18.91 -0.07 -11.46
N ILE A 72 20.23 -0.11 -11.71
CA ILE A 72 21.23 -0.44 -10.68
C ILE A 72 21.24 0.64 -9.60
N LYS A 73 21.21 1.91 -10.00
CA LYS A 73 21.18 3.05 -9.06
C LYS A 73 19.90 3.02 -8.22
N GLN A 74 18.73 2.81 -8.85
CA GLN A 74 17.45 2.69 -8.15
C GLN A 74 17.46 1.58 -7.10
N MET A 75 17.98 0.40 -7.45
CA MET A 75 18.10 -0.72 -6.50
C MET A 75 19.04 -0.42 -5.33
N ASN A 76 20.14 0.28 -5.58
CA ASN A 76 21.06 0.70 -4.52
C ASN A 76 20.44 1.73 -3.57
N GLU A 77 19.72 2.73 -4.08
CA GLU A 77 19.02 3.72 -3.26
C GLU A 77 17.94 3.07 -2.39
N LEU A 78 17.12 2.19 -3.00
CA LEU A 78 16.11 1.42 -2.28
C LEU A 78 16.72 0.60 -1.14
N ARG A 79 17.81 -0.12 -1.43
CA ARG A 79 18.52 -0.93 -0.43
C ARG A 79 19.12 -0.06 0.68
N ASN A 80 19.80 1.04 0.32
CA ASN A 80 20.46 1.90 1.30
C ASN A 80 19.44 2.53 2.26
N HIS A 81 18.32 3.02 1.72
CA HIS A 81 17.22 3.54 2.52
C HIS A 81 16.63 2.48 3.45
N ALA A 82 16.33 1.29 2.92
CA ALA A 82 15.81 0.18 3.73
C ALA A 82 16.77 -0.23 4.86
N ILE A 83 18.09 -0.23 4.60
CA ILE A 83 19.11 -0.53 5.61
C ILE A 83 19.19 0.57 6.67
N GLU A 84 19.04 1.83 6.28
CA GLU A 84 19.10 3.00 7.17
C GLU A 84 17.97 2.99 8.19
N ILE A 85 16.73 2.81 7.73
CA ILE A 85 15.54 2.89 8.58
C ILE A 85 15.16 1.54 9.21
N GLY A 86 15.68 0.43 8.67
CA GLY A 86 15.19 -0.91 9.01
C GLY A 86 15.31 -1.27 10.48
N ALA A 87 16.38 -0.82 11.16
CA ALA A 87 16.56 -1.08 12.58
C ALA A 87 15.51 -0.38 13.45
N ASP A 88 15.13 0.84 13.09
CA ASP A 88 14.10 1.59 13.80
C ASP A 88 12.73 1.01 13.51
N ILE A 89 12.44 0.63 12.26
CA ILE A 89 11.20 -0.10 11.91
C ILE A 89 11.08 -1.39 12.75
N PHE A 90 12.16 -2.18 12.89
CA PHE A 90 12.12 -3.39 13.72
C PHE A 90 11.81 -3.09 15.18
N ARG A 91 12.46 -2.08 15.78
CA ARG A 91 12.17 -1.69 17.18
C ARG A 91 10.74 -1.17 17.33
N GLN A 92 10.29 -0.32 16.43
CA GLN A 92 8.96 0.30 16.48
C GLN A 92 7.85 -0.73 16.26
N THR A 93 8.05 -1.71 15.37
CA THR A 93 7.10 -2.82 15.18
C THR A 93 7.01 -3.74 16.40
N GLU A 94 8.13 -3.99 17.09
CA GLU A 94 8.14 -4.72 18.36
C GLU A 94 7.39 -3.96 19.46
N ILE A 95 7.61 -2.65 19.57
CA ILE A 95 6.89 -1.77 20.51
C ILE A 95 5.39 -1.78 20.19
N ALA A 96 5.00 -1.61 18.93
CA ALA A 96 3.60 -1.62 18.50
C ALA A 96 2.89 -2.95 18.80
N SER A 97 3.66 -4.05 18.86
CA SER A 97 3.15 -5.40 19.06
C SER A 97 3.37 -5.93 20.47
N GLN A 98 3.80 -5.09 21.43
CA GLN A 98 4.20 -5.54 22.76
C GLN A 98 3.08 -6.33 23.46
N ASN A 99 1.85 -5.79 23.41
CA ASN A 99 0.66 -6.35 24.06
C ASN A 99 -0.37 -6.93 23.07
N ALA A 100 0.06 -7.28 21.86
CA ALA A 100 -0.84 -7.78 20.81
C ALA A 100 -1.32 -9.20 21.11
N ASP A 101 -2.63 -9.43 20.97
CA ASP A 101 -3.25 -10.76 20.92
C ASP A 101 -3.32 -11.30 19.49
N LEU A 102 -3.23 -10.41 18.49
CA LEU A 102 -3.30 -10.69 17.05
C LEU A 102 -2.49 -9.64 16.28
N ILE A 103 -1.71 -10.09 15.30
CA ILE A 103 -1.01 -9.20 14.36
C ILE A 103 -1.66 -9.29 12.97
N ILE A 104 -2.14 -8.17 12.45
CA ILE A 104 -2.54 -8.02 11.06
C ILE A 104 -1.39 -7.38 10.30
N HIS A 105 -0.95 -7.94 9.18
CA HIS A 105 0.18 -7.40 8.43
C HIS A 105 -0.02 -7.42 6.92
N THR A 106 0.74 -6.57 6.24
CA THR A 106 0.66 -6.36 4.79
C THR A 106 1.96 -6.75 4.10
N PHE A 107 2.03 -6.56 2.77
CA PHE A 107 3.16 -6.95 1.93
C PHE A 107 4.53 -6.62 2.54
N ALA A 108 4.75 -5.37 2.97
CA ALA A 108 6.05 -4.93 3.49
C ALA A 108 6.46 -5.62 4.81
N HIS A 109 5.48 -6.10 5.59
CA HIS A 109 5.70 -6.76 6.87
C HIS A 109 5.55 -8.29 6.78
N ALA A 110 5.32 -8.88 5.61
CA ALA A 110 4.95 -10.29 5.47
C ALA A 110 5.92 -11.29 6.13
N VAL A 111 7.24 -11.02 6.11
CA VAL A 111 8.24 -11.86 6.80
C VAL A 111 8.41 -11.44 8.26
N GLY A 112 8.57 -10.13 8.51
CA GLY A 112 8.90 -9.59 9.82
C GLY A 112 7.77 -9.79 10.83
N ALA A 113 6.54 -9.45 10.46
CA ALA A 113 5.36 -9.60 11.32
C ALA A 113 5.01 -11.08 11.54
N HIS A 114 5.08 -11.92 10.50
CA HIS A 114 4.85 -13.36 10.64
C HIS A 114 5.88 -14.00 11.60
N THR A 115 7.14 -13.58 11.50
CA THR A 115 8.19 -14.01 12.44
C THR A 115 7.89 -13.53 13.87
N LEU A 116 7.49 -12.27 14.02
CA LEU A 116 7.16 -11.69 15.33
C LEU A 116 5.95 -12.37 15.99
N ALA A 117 4.91 -12.69 15.22
CA ALA A 117 3.73 -13.42 15.70
C ALA A 117 4.10 -14.82 16.20
N ARG A 118 4.95 -15.54 15.46
CA ARG A 118 5.50 -16.84 15.86
C ARG A 118 6.31 -16.78 17.14
N GLU A 119 7.19 -15.79 17.28
CA GLU A 119 8.00 -15.61 18.49
C GLU A 119 7.15 -15.26 19.72
N LYS A 120 6.06 -14.51 19.52
CA LYS A 120 5.08 -14.19 20.55
C LYS A 120 4.06 -15.31 20.80
N ASN A 121 4.06 -16.34 19.97
CA ASN A 121 3.07 -17.42 19.98
C ASN A 121 1.61 -16.91 19.93
N ILE A 122 1.35 -15.94 19.05
CA ILE A 122 0.02 -15.37 18.78
C ILE A 122 -0.35 -15.56 17.31
N PRO A 123 -1.64 -15.58 16.95
CA PRO A 123 -2.06 -15.66 15.55
C PRO A 123 -1.68 -14.39 14.76
N ASP A 124 -1.55 -14.56 13.44
CA ASP A 124 -1.45 -13.47 12.49
C ASP A 124 -2.49 -13.59 11.35
N ILE A 125 -2.82 -12.44 10.74
CA ILE A 125 -3.63 -12.35 9.52
C ILE A 125 -2.85 -11.54 8.50
N HIS A 126 -2.81 -12.02 7.27
CA HIS A 126 -2.20 -11.28 6.17
C HIS A 126 -3.24 -10.62 5.28
N ILE A 127 -3.04 -9.35 4.97
CA ILE A 127 -3.92 -8.61 4.06
C ILE A 127 -3.15 -8.19 2.81
N GLN A 128 -3.66 -8.59 1.66
CA GLN A 128 -3.11 -8.28 0.35
C GLN A 128 -3.99 -7.27 -0.38
N THR A 129 -3.39 -6.20 -0.89
CA THR A 129 -4.04 -5.25 -1.80
C THR A 129 -3.81 -5.60 -3.28
N PHE A 130 -2.92 -6.57 -3.55
CA PHE A 130 -2.64 -7.16 -4.86
C PHE A 130 -2.20 -8.63 -4.70
N PRO A 131 -2.38 -9.50 -5.70
CA PRO A 131 -2.19 -10.94 -5.53
C PRO A 131 -0.71 -11.36 -5.58
N MET A 132 -0.02 -11.29 -4.44
CA MET A 132 1.42 -11.58 -4.31
C MET A 132 1.72 -13.00 -3.80
N PHE A 133 0.96 -13.47 -2.81
CA PHE A 133 1.30 -14.66 -2.01
C PHE A 133 0.25 -15.76 -2.04
N THR A 134 -0.73 -15.67 -2.93
CA THR A 134 -1.83 -16.64 -3.09
C THR A 134 -1.65 -17.41 -4.40
N PRO A 135 -1.00 -18.60 -4.37
CA PRO A 135 -0.72 -19.36 -5.58
C PRO A 135 -1.99 -19.76 -6.32
N THR A 136 -1.98 -19.56 -7.64
CA THR A 136 -3.09 -19.93 -8.54
C THR A 136 -2.57 -20.18 -9.95
N GLY A 137 -3.25 -21.06 -10.69
CA GLY A 137 -3.07 -21.22 -12.12
C GLY A 137 -3.82 -20.20 -13.00
N ASP A 138 -4.73 -19.41 -12.44
CA ASP A 138 -5.60 -18.52 -13.25
C ASP A 138 -4.84 -17.33 -13.86
N TYR A 139 -3.80 -16.85 -13.17
CA TYR A 139 -2.96 -15.73 -13.61
C TYR A 139 -1.56 -15.82 -13.00
N PRO A 140 -0.51 -15.28 -13.66
CA PRO A 140 0.84 -15.30 -13.11
C PRO A 140 0.96 -14.38 -11.90
N ASN A 141 2.03 -14.54 -11.14
CA ASN A 141 2.43 -13.58 -10.15
C ASN A 141 2.69 -12.21 -10.79
N ILE A 142 2.36 -11.12 -10.09
CA ILE A 142 2.45 -9.75 -10.60
C ILE A 142 3.86 -9.36 -11.07
N THR A 143 4.90 -10.03 -10.58
CA THR A 143 6.29 -9.77 -10.95
C THR A 143 6.79 -10.63 -12.12
N MET A 144 5.94 -11.48 -12.71
CA MET A 144 6.32 -12.47 -13.71
C MET A 144 5.46 -12.35 -14.98
N PRO A 145 6.02 -12.66 -16.16
CA PRO A 145 5.29 -12.61 -17.42
C PRO A 145 4.17 -13.68 -17.49
N ASN A 146 3.09 -13.36 -18.21
CA ASN A 146 1.99 -14.29 -18.44
C ASN A 146 2.24 -15.20 -19.63
N PHE A 147 2.68 -16.43 -19.38
CA PHE A 147 2.85 -17.45 -20.42
C PHE A 147 1.55 -18.19 -20.78
N ARG A 148 0.39 -17.76 -20.26
CA ARG A 148 -0.94 -18.34 -20.49
C ARG A 148 -1.01 -19.84 -20.19
N ASN A 149 -0.27 -20.29 -19.19
CA ASN A 149 -0.21 -21.69 -18.78
C ASN A 149 -0.45 -21.80 -17.27
N ARG A 150 -1.45 -22.59 -16.86
CA ARG A 150 -1.86 -22.72 -15.44
C ARG A 150 -0.73 -23.21 -14.54
N PHE A 151 0.04 -24.20 -15.00
CA PHE A 151 1.14 -24.74 -14.23
C PHE A 151 2.25 -23.71 -14.04
N LEU A 152 2.63 -22.99 -15.11
CA LEU A 152 3.63 -21.92 -15.04
C LEU A 152 3.14 -20.74 -14.18
N ASN A 153 1.85 -20.40 -14.24
CA ASN A 153 1.25 -19.39 -13.38
C ASN A 153 1.38 -19.78 -11.90
N ARG A 154 0.98 -21.00 -11.54
CA ARG A 154 1.10 -21.49 -10.16
C ARG A 154 2.56 -21.52 -9.69
N LEU A 155 3.47 -21.97 -10.54
CA LEU A 155 4.90 -22.00 -10.25
C LEU A 155 5.46 -20.59 -10.06
N SER A 156 5.01 -19.61 -10.84
CA SER A 156 5.47 -18.22 -10.72
C SER A 156 5.21 -17.65 -9.32
N HIS A 157 4.04 -17.93 -8.71
CA HIS A 157 3.73 -17.51 -7.34
C HIS A 157 4.64 -18.20 -6.31
N MET A 158 4.91 -19.49 -6.47
CA MET A 158 5.81 -20.23 -5.57
C MET A 158 7.25 -19.70 -5.64
N VAL A 159 7.73 -19.40 -6.85
CA VAL A 159 9.05 -18.81 -7.08
C VAL A 159 9.11 -17.40 -6.50
N SER A 160 8.14 -16.54 -6.78
CA SER A 160 8.07 -15.19 -6.25
C SER A 160 8.05 -15.17 -4.72
N LYS A 161 7.29 -16.07 -4.06
CA LYS A 161 7.29 -16.19 -2.59
C LYS A 161 8.68 -16.54 -2.04
N LYS A 162 9.38 -17.50 -2.66
CA LYS A 162 10.74 -17.89 -2.24
C LYS A 162 11.76 -16.77 -2.46
N LEU A 163 11.70 -16.10 -3.60
CA LEU A 163 12.57 -14.95 -3.91
C LEU A 163 12.32 -13.79 -2.95
N PHE A 164 11.06 -13.50 -2.65
CA PHE A 164 10.67 -12.50 -1.66
C PHE A 164 11.26 -12.82 -0.28
N PHE A 165 11.12 -14.06 0.18
CA PHE A 165 11.69 -14.49 1.46
C PHE A 165 13.22 -14.38 1.49
N LEU A 166 13.91 -14.84 0.44
CA LEU A 166 15.37 -14.75 0.35
C LEU A 166 15.85 -13.28 0.36
N SER A 167 15.16 -12.41 -0.39
CA SER A 167 15.43 -10.97 -0.39
C SER A 167 15.27 -10.37 1.00
N ALA A 168 14.18 -10.71 1.70
CA ALA A 168 13.94 -10.27 3.07
C ALA A 168 15.00 -10.79 4.05
N GLN A 169 15.46 -12.04 3.91
CA GLN A 169 16.53 -12.60 4.73
C GLN A 169 17.86 -11.85 4.54
N ILE A 170 18.23 -11.56 3.28
CA ILE A 170 19.43 -10.80 2.96
C ILE A 170 19.33 -9.37 3.52
N GLY A 171 18.20 -8.69 3.30
CA GLY A 171 17.96 -7.35 3.81
C GLY A 171 18.00 -7.29 5.34
N PHE A 172 17.37 -8.26 6.01
CA PHE A 172 17.42 -8.39 7.46
C PHE A 172 18.85 -8.55 7.97
N GLU A 173 19.65 -9.43 7.36
CA GLU A 173 21.05 -9.65 7.77
C GLU A 173 21.91 -8.38 7.59
N GLN A 174 21.66 -7.59 6.54
CA GLN A 174 22.34 -6.31 6.31
C GLN A 174 21.98 -5.28 7.38
N VAL A 175 20.69 -5.08 7.66
CA VAL A 175 20.21 -4.21 8.75
C VAL A 175 20.79 -4.67 10.08
N ARG A 176 20.70 -5.98 10.36
CA ARG A 176 21.19 -6.60 11.60
C ARG A 176 22.66 -6.33 11.83
N ARG A 177 23.51 -6.51 10.80
CA ARG A 177 24.95 -6.24 10.89
C ARG A 177 25.24 -4.75 11.14
N LYS A 178 24.59 -3.86 10.38
CA LYS A 178 24.80 -2.40 10.52
C LYS A 178 24.38 -1.89 11.90
N ALA A 179 23.22 -2.33 12.38
CA ALA A 179 22.66 -1.91 13.66
C ALA A 179 23.05 -2.78 14.86
N LYS A 180 23.95 -3.76 14.66
CA LYS A 180 24.43 -4.71 15.68
C LYS A 180 23.30 -5.44 16.42
N LEU A 181 22.23 -5.78 15.70
CA LEU A 181 21.09 -6.51 16.27
C LEU A 181 21.43 -8.00 16.48
N PRO A 182 20.75 -8.68 17.42
CA PRO A 182 20.92 -10.12 17.62
C PRO A 182 20.47 -10.91 16.38
N LYS A 183 21.00 -12.13 16.23
CA LYS A 183 20.52 -13.06 15.19
C LYS A 183 19.07 -13.45 15.50
N ARG A 184 18.25 -13.49 14.45
CA ARG A 184 16.84 -13.90 14.52
C ARG A 184 16.58 -14.98 13.47
N LYS A 185 15.81 -16.00 13.83
CA LYS A 185 15.34 -17.00 12.86
C LYS A 185 14.10 -16.43 12.17
N LEU A 186 14.20 -16.17 10.87
CA LEU A 186 13.07 -15.74 10.07
C LEU A 186 12.27 -16.93 9.56
N PHE A 187 10.96 -16.79 9.48
CA PHE A 187 10.05 -17.81 8.95
C PHE A 187 9.52 -17.41 7.58
N ILE A 188 9.38 -18.41 6.70
CA ILE A 188 8.75 -18.20 5.39
C ILE A 188 7.31 -17.75 5.63
N PRO A 189 6.81 -16.70 4.95
CA PRO A 189 5.44 -16.25 5.14
C PRO A 189 4.43 -17.39 4.93
N PHE A 190 3.54 -17.53 5.91
CA PHE A 190 2.41 -18.47 5.91
C PHE A 190 2.85 -19.94 5.94
N ASP A 191 4.08 -20.20 6.38
CA ASP A 191 4.56 -21.57 6.61
C ASP A 191 4.09 -22.06 7.98
N GLU A 192 3.47 -23.23 7.97
CA GLU A 192 2.96 -23.88 9.17
C GLU A 192 4.06 -24.67 9.89
N ASN A 193 5.28 -24.79 9.34
CA ASN A 193 6.37 -25.54 9.95
C ASN A 193 7.40 -24.65 10.69
N PRO A 194 7.72 -24.90 11.97
CA PRO A 194 7.07 -25.83 12.91
C PRO A 194 5.64 -25.39 13.23
N LEU A 195 4.77 -26.34 13.63
CA LEU A 195 3.33 -26.12 13.81
C LEU A 195 3.02 -24.79 14.50
N HIS A 196 2.20 -23.98 13.85
CA HIS A 196 1.75 -22.67 14.32
C HIS A 196 0.32 -22.42 13.86
N PHE A 197 -0.31 -21.34 14.34
CA PHE A 197 -1.60 -20.90 13.82
C PHE A 197 -1.52 -20.72 12.31
N GLN A 198 -2.48 -21.30 11.58
CA GLN A 198 -2.59 -21.09 10.14
C GLN A 198 -2.95 -19.62 9.88
N THR A 199 -2.12 -18.90 9.11
CA THR A 199 -2.34 -17.49 8.78
C THR A 199 -3.46 -17.36 7.73
N PRO A 200 -4.61 -16.73 8.06
CA PRO A 200 -5.62 -16.39 7.06
C PRO A 200 -5.12 -15.26 6.16
N ILE A 201 -5.43 -15.35 4.87
CA ILE A 201 -5.09 -14.34 3.87
C ILE A 201 -6.36 -13.65 3.39
N LEU A 202 -6.47 -12.35 3.64
CA LEU A 202 -7.57 -11.51 3.18
C LEU A 202 -7.14 -10.70 1.96
N CYS A 203 -7.90 -10.81 0.89
CA CYS A 203 -7.67 -10.17 -0.39
C CYS A 203 -8.57 -8.92 -0.49
N ALA A 204 -7.97 -7.77 -0.24
CA ALA A 204 -8.64 -6.47 -0.14
C ALA A 204 -8.91 -5.84 -1.53
N TRP A 205 -9.58 -6.59 -2.39
CA TRP A 205 -10.03 -6.16 -3.71
C TRP A 205 -11.42 -6.69 -4.02
N SER A 206 -12.12 -6.04 -4.94
CA SER A 206 -13.45 -6.48 -5.37
C SER A 206 -13.39 -7.79 -6.15
N PRO A 207 -14.29 -8.77 -5.86
CA PRO A 207 -14.41 -9.99 -6.66
C PRO A 207 -14.85 -9.71 -8.10
N SER A 208 -15.44 -8.54 -8.38
CA SER A 208 -15.77 -8.10 -9.75
C SER A 208 -14.55 -7.69 -10.56
N ILE A 209 -13.44 -7.34 -9.90
CA ILE A 209 -12.17 -6.97 -10.54
C ILE A 209 -11.25 -8.19 -10.64
N LEU A 210 -11.13 -8.93 -9.55
CA LEU A 210 -10.33 -10.15 -9.51
C LEU A 210 -11.06 -11.21 -8.68
N PRO A 211 -11.74 -12.18 -9.33
CA PRO A 211 -12.51 -13.20 -8.63
C PRO A 211 -11.60 -14.14 -7.84
N ALA A 212 -12.18 -14.84 -6.87
CA ALA A 212 -11.48 -15.88 -6.13
C ALA A 212 -11.06 -17.01 -7.08
N SER A 213 -9.82 -17.47 -6.96
CA SER A 213 -9.34 -18.59 -7.76
C SER A 213 -9.99 -19.90 -7.32
N THR A 214 -10.25 -20.78 -8.28
CA THR A 214 -10.66 -22.17 -8.02
C THR A 214 -9.58 -23.01 -7.35
N ASP A 215 -8.31 -22.58 -7.42
CA ASP A 215 -7.18 -23.26 -6.78
C ASP A 215 -7.09 -22.97 -5.27
N TRP A 216 -7.86 -22.00 -4.75
CA TRP A 216 -7.77 -21.57 -3.35
C TRP A 216 -8.63 -22.42 -2.44
N SER A 217 -8.03 -22.88 -1.34
CA SER A 217 -8.73 -23.64 -0.31
C SER A 217 -9.39 -22.70 0.69
N TYR A 218 -10.72 -22.79 0.81
CA TYR A 218 -11.42 -22.24 1.95
C TYR A 218 -11.15 -23.10 3.19
N PRO A 219 -10.94 -22.52 4.39
CA PRO A 219 -11.11 -21.11 4.75
C PRO A 219 -9.79 -20.30 4.83
N GLN A 220 -8.74 -20.64 4.07
CA GLN A 220 -7.45 -19.98 4.24
C GLN A 220 -7.35 -18.63 3.50
N ILE A 221 -8.00 -18.49 2.34
CA ILE A 221 -7.91 -17.31 1.47
C ILE A 221 -9.32 -16.75 1.20
N HIS A 222 -9.52 -15.46 1.46
CA HIS A 222 -10.82 -14.80 1.32
C HIS A 222 -10.72 -13.52 0.48
N VAL A 223 -11.53 -13.39 -0.57
CA VAL A 223 -11.74 -12.12 -1.28
C VAL A 223 -12.80 -11.32 -0.54
N THR A 224 -12.38 -10.25 0.13
CA THR A 224 -13.21 -9.50 1.09
C THR A 224 -13.80 -8.22 0.51
N GLY A 225 -13.34 -7.77 -0.65
CA GLY A 225 -13.67 -6.45 -1.18
C GLY A 225 -12.70 -5.37 -0.72
N TYR A 226 -12.90 -4.15 -1.22
CA TYR A 226 -12.11 -3.00 -0.81
C TYR A 226 -12.50 -2.51 0.58
N TYR A 227 -11.51 -2.00 1.33
CA TYR A 227 -11.74 -1.36 2.62
C TYR A 227 -11.86 0.14 2.44
N PHE A 228 -13.06 0.60 2.08
CA PHE A 228 -13.38 2.01 1.96
C PHE A 228 -13.93 2.57 3.29
N PHE A 229 -13.76 3.87 3.49
CA PHE A 229 -14.63 4.59 4.42
C PHE A 229 -16.07 4.59 3.88
N PRO A 230 -17.07 4.72 4.76
CA PRO A 230 -18.39 5.16 4.34
C PRO A 230 -18.26 6.46 3.54
N LEU A 231 -19.14 6.67 2.56
CA LEU A 231 -19.16 7.86 1.71
C LEU A 231 -19.10 9.13 2.56
N ASN A 232 -18.17 10.02 2.23
CA ASN A 232 -18.03 11.27 2.97
C ASN A 232 -18.99 12.34 2.44
N ASP A 233 -20.23 12.32 2.93
CA ASP A 233 -21.25 13.33 2.61
C ASP A 233 -20.93 14.71 3.21
N SER A 234 -19.95 14.81 4.11
CA SER A 234 -19.57 16.04 4.81
C SER A 234 -18.44 16.83 4.15
N TYR A 235 -17.86 16.34 3.05
CA TYR A 235 -16.81 17.06 2.34
C TYR A 235 -17.36 18.34 1.69
N SER A 236 -16.79 19.48 2.07
CA SER A 236 -17.06 20.78 1.44
C SER A 236 -15.95 21.10 0.44
N PRO A 237 -16.24 21.20 -0.87
CA PRO A 237 -15.24 21.59 -1.86
C PRO A 237 -14.81 23.05 -1.68
N SER A 238 -13.65 23.40 -2.24
CA SER A 238 -13.25 24.81 -2.35
C SER A 238 -14.21 25.57 -3.30
N PRO A 239 -14.38 26.90 -3.12
CA PRO A 239 -15.19 27.70 -4.03
C PRO A 239 -14.77 27.58 -5.50
N GLU A 240 -13.46 27.41 -5.74
CA GLU A 240 -12.89 27.22 -7.08
C GLU A 240 -13.33 25.89 -7.70
N LEU A 241 -13.20 24.77 -6.96
CA LEU A 241 -13.63 23.44 -7.43
C LEU A 241 -15.14 23.40 -7.69
N ASP A 242 -15.92 23.95 -6.76
CA ASP A 242 -17.38 24.01 -6.90
C ASP A 242 -17.81 24.85 -8.11
N SER A 243 -17.18 26.01 -8.31
CA SER A 243 -17.44 26.87 -9.47
C SER A 243 -17.06 26.18 -10.79
N PHE A 244 -15.90 25.52 -10.84
CA PHE A 244 -15.43 24.82 -12.03
C PHE A 244 -16.35 23.65 -12.42
N LEU A 245 -16.79 22.86 -11.43
CA LEU A 245 -17.75 21.77 -11.65
C LEU A 245 -19.08 22.30 -12.20
N LYS A 246 -19.60 23.42 -11.67
CA LYS A 246 -20.87 24.04 -12.11
C LYS A 246 -20.79 24.76 -13.45
N ALA A 247 -19.60 25.21 -13.88
CA ALA A 247 -19.44 26.07 -15.05
C ALA A 247 -19.68 25.37 -16.42
N GLY A 248 -19.89 24.05 -16.45
CA GLY A 248 -20.09 23.35 -17.71
C GLY A 248 -20.26 21.84 -17.55
N LYS A 249 -19.97 21.10 -18.63
CA LYS A 249 -20.08 19.63 -18.65
C LYS A 249 -19.12 18.94 -17.67
N PRO A 250 -19.46 17.73 -17.16
CA PRO A 250 -18.59 16.97 -16.26
C PRO A 250 -17.14 16.89 -16.78
N PRO A 251 -16.14 17.27 -15.97
CA PRO A 251 -14.74 17.27 -16.38
C PRO A 251 -14.08 15.91 -16.17
N ILE A 252 -13.09 15.56 -16.99
CA ILE A 252 -12.29 14.35 -16.81
C ILE A 252 -11.37 14.52 -15.60
N CYS A 253 -11.51 13.65 -14.59
CA CYS A 253 -10.57 13.58 -13.48
C CYS A 253 -9.30 12.82 -13.87
N ILE A 254 -8.14 13.45 -13.67
CA ILE A 254 -6.83 12.91 -14.03
C ILE A 254 -5.97 12.89 -12.76
N SER A 255 -5.47 11.71 -12.39
CA SER A 255 -4.56 11.55 -11.27
C SER A 255 -3.51 10.49 -11.57
N PHE A 256 -2.26 10.80 -11.23
CA PHE A 256 -1.14 9.87 -11.32
C PHE A 256 -0.72 9.33 -9.93
N GLY A 257 -1.52 9.61 -8.91
CA GLY A 257 -1.21 9.25 -7.52
C GLY A 257 0.05 9.97 -7.00
N SER A 258 0.75 9.33 -6.05
CA SER A 258 1.93 9.88 -5.40
C SER A 258 3.23 9.77 -6.22
N MET A 259 3.15 9.57 -7.54
CA MET A 259 4.33 9.42 -8.39
C MET A 259 4.86 10.79 -8.84
N VAL A 260 6.10 11.10 -8.47
CA VAL A 260 6.81 12.27 -9.02
C VAL A 260 7.34 11.89 -10.40
N ASN A 261 6.96 12.62 -11.44
CA ASN A 261 7.41 12.35 -12.81
C ASN A 261 8.41 13.42 -13.27
N LYS A 262 9.56 13.00 -13.81
CA LYS A 262 10.57 13.94 -14.35
C LYS A 262 10.06 14.80 -15.48
N ASP A 263 9.17 14.25 -16.30
CA ASP A 263 8.66 14.91 -17.49
C ASP A 263 7.31 15.58 -17.23
N ALA A 264 7.11 16.16 -16.03
CA ALA A 264 5.86 16.80 -15.61
C ALA A 264 5.33 17.80 -16.66
N LYS A 265 6.21 18.62 -17.23
CA LYS A 265 5.86 19.57 -18.30
C LYS A 265 5.32 18.87 -19.55
N ARG A 266 5.94 17.77 -19.97
CA ARG A 266 5.49 17.01 -21.15
C ARG A 266 4.15 16.34 -20.90
N ILE A 267 3.93 15.82 -19.69
CA ILE A 267 2.65 15.24 -19.29
C ILE A 267 1.56 16.31 -19.31
N ASP A 268 1.88 17.51 -18.80
CA ASP A 268 0.99 18.66 -18.83
C ASP A 268 0.55 19.03 -20.25
N GLU A 269 1.53 19.16 -21.16
CA GLU A 269 1.31 19.45 -22.58
C GLU A 269 0.42 18.38 -23.24
N ILE A 270 0.70 17.10 -22.98
CA ILE A 270 -0.10 15.97 -23.50
C ILE A 270 -1.54 16.02 -22.98
N VAL A 271 -1.72 16.28 -21.68
CA VAL A 271 -3.05 16.34 -21.07
C VAL A 271 -3.85 17.51 -21.64
N ARG A 272 -3.26 18.71 -21.71
CA ARG A 272 -3.92 19.90 -22.28
C ARG A 272 -4.30 19.69 -23.73
N GLU A 273 -3.40 19.16 -24.54
CA GLU A 273 -3.68 18.89 -25.95
C GLU A 273 -4.76 17.82 -26.12
N SER A 274 -4.76 16.77 -25.30
CA SER A 274 -5.79 15.72 -25.33
C SER A 274 -7.18 16.26 -24.94
N LEU A 275 -7.25 17.12 -23.91
CA LEU A 275 -8.49 17.78 -23.51
C LEU A 275 -9.01 18.70 -24.62
N ARG A 276 -8.13 19.48 -25.24
CA ARG A 276 -8.47 20.35 -26.38
C ARG A 276 -8.98 19.55 -27.58
N GLN A 277 -8.28 18.49 -27.99
CA GLN A 277 -8.66 17.65 -29.13
C GLN A 277 -9.99 16.93 -28.92
N THR A 278 -10.28 16.53 -27.67
CA THR A 278 -11.53 15.85 -27.31
C THR A 278 -12.64 16.81 -26.88
N ASN A 279 -12.38 18.12 -26.95
CA ASN A 279 -13.27 19.19 -26.49
C ASN A 279 -13.75 18.99 -25.04
N ASN A 280 -12.92 18.43 -24.15
CA ASN A 280 -13.25 18.15 -22.76
C ASN A 280 -12.57 19.12 -21.80
N ARG A 281 -13.19 19.31 -20.63
CA ARG A 281 -12.56 19.97 -19.49
C ARG A 281 -11.93 18.91 -18.59
N GLY A 282 -10.94 19.28 -17.78
CA GLY A 282 -10.23 18.36 -16.90
C GLY A 282 -10.00 18.91 -15.50
N ILE A 283 -9.88 17.99 -14.54
CA ILE A 283 -9.36 18.27 -13.20
C ILE A 283 -8.12 17.41 -13.02
N ILE A 284 -6.98 18.02 -12.71
CA ILE A 284 -5.76 17.29 -12.34
C ILE A 284 -5.62 17.28 -10.83
N LEU A 285 -5.59 16.08 -10.25
CA LEU A 285 -5.17 15.86 -8.87
C LEU A 285 -3.64 15.80 -8.87
N SER A 286 -2.99 16.95 -8.70
CA SER A 286 -1.54 17.09 -8.80
C SER A 286 -0.78 16.41 -7.66
N GLY A 287 -1.47 16.14 -6.54
CA GLY A 287 -0.85 15.58 -5.35
C GLY A 287 0.26 16.48 -4.82
N TRP A 288 1.20 15.87 -4.09
CA TRP A 288 2.20 16.58 -3.31
C TRP A 288 3.49 16.93 -4.08
N GLY A 289 3.53 16.67 -5.39
CA GLY A 289 4.80 16.67 -6.13
C GLY A 289 4.69 16.86 -7.62
N SER A 290 4.27 18.04 -8.09
CA SER A 290 4.90 18.73 -9.24
C SER A 290 4.18 20.04 -9.56
N VAL A 291 4.99 21.07 -9.84
CA VAL A 291 4.73 22.32 -10.57
C VAL A 291 3.25 22.76 -10.59
N GLN A 292 2.90 23.79 -9.81
CA GLN A 292 1.65 24.53 -9.98
C GLN A 292 1.66 25.18 -11.36
N HIS A 293 1.10 24.49 -12.34
CA HIS A 293 0.75 25.08 -13.63
C HIS A 293 -0.53 25.90 -13.45
N GLU A 294 -0.64 27.01 -14.18
CA GLU A 294 -1.82 27.87 -14.06
C GLU A 294 -3.08 27.11 -14.51
N SER A 295 -4.06 27.09 -13.61
CA SER A 295 -5.43 26.68 -13.93
C SER A 295 -5.97 27.57 -15.04
N THR A 296 -6.75 26.97 -15.94
CA THR A 296 -7.47 27.67 -17.01
C THR A 296 -8.96 27.35 -16.91
N ASN A 297 -9.78 27.99 -17.74
CA ASN A 297 -11.23 27.74 -17.76
C ASN A 297 -11.59 26.27 -18.07
N ASP A 298 -10.70 25.53 -18.74
CA ASP A 298 -10.92 24.14 -19.15
C ASP A 298 -10.07 23.13 -18.37
N LEU A 299 -9.15 23.59 -17.52
CA LEU A 299 -8.28 22.71 -16.74
C LEU A 299 -8.02 23.28 -15.35
N LEU A 300 -8.50 22.58 -14.33
CA LEU A 300 -8.30 22.95 -12.94
C LEU A 300 -7.26 22.04 -12.27
N TYR A 301 -6.28 22.62 -11.58
CA TYR A 301 -5.37 21.89 -10.71
C TYR A 301 -5.85 21.99 -9.27
N ILE A 302 -6.00 20.84 -8.61
CA ILE A 302 -6.23 20.78 -7.18
C ILE A 302 -5.26 19.81 -6.54
N GLU A 303 -4.86 20.11 -5.31
CA GLU A 303 -3.93 19.27 -4.55
C GLU A 303 -4.54 17.90 -4.25
N SER A 304 -5.77 17.88 -3.72
CA SER A 304 -6.51 16.65 -3.44
C SER A 304 -8.00 16.90 -3.26
N ALA A 305 -8.80 15.86 -3.52
CA ALA A 305 -10.20 15.77 -3.12
C ALA A 305 -10.54 14.29 -2.82
N PRO A 306 -11.53 14.00 -1.95
CA PRO A 306 -12.02 12.63 -1.77
C PRO A 306 -12.55 12.08 -3.10
N HIS A 307 -11.98 10.96 -3.56
CA HIS A 307 -12.34 10.37 -4.86
C HIS A 307 -13.78 9.88 -4.90
N ASP A 308 -14.30 9.38 -3.79
CA ASP A 308 -15.69 8.97 -3.63
C ASP A 308 -16.68 10.14 -3.81
N TRP A 309 -16.27 11.36 -3.45
CA TRP A 309 -17.06 12.57 -3.69
C TRP A 309 -16.86 13.16 -5.09
N LEU A 310 -15.62 13.17 -5.59
CA LEU A 310 -15.26 13.84 -6.85
C LEU A 310 -15.62 13.00 -8.09
N LEU A 311 -15.26 11.71 -8.11
CA LEU A 311 -15.42 10.87 -9.30
C LEU A 311 -16.88 10.78 -9.82
N PRO A 312 -17.92 10.74 -8.96
CA PRO A 312 -19.31 10.78 -9.45
C PRO A 312 -19.73 12.11 -10.10
N LYS A 313 -18.93 13.17 -9.99
CA LYS A 313 -19.20 14.50 -10.57
C LYS A 313 -18.36 14.79 -11.82
N CYS A 314 -17.52 13.83 -12.21
CA CYS A 314 -16.62 13.87 -13.36
C CYS A 314 -17.16 13.04 -14.53
#